data_AF-A0A1F7FWT1-F1
#
_entry.id   AF-A0A1F7FWT1-F1
#
_cell.length_a   1.000
_cell.length_b   1.000
_cell.length_c   1.000
_cell.angle_alpha   90.00
_cell.angle_beta   90.00
_cell.angle_gamma   90.00
#
_symmetry.space_group_name_H-M   'P 1'
#
loop_
_entity.id
_entity.type
_entity.pdbx_description
1 polymer ?
#
loop_
_entity_poly.entity_id
_entity_poly.type
_entity_poly.pdbx_seq_one_letter_code
_entity_poly.pdbx_strand_id
1 'polypeptide(L)'
;MDYFYIVEATKEDTVDRIRSYAYNAMQDFNTENIMIFIDYIQKMPLSRNYMDEKFKVEEISTELKGLCIELNNPIMTISSLSKEGCMIDATPDSERPTMYHCKGSGDLEYDLDCAMIQAKDWGDTKELYQQLQHKAEELGKDTTRIPKVDVVNLYLDKNRDAPEGIFSTIQYLFFIEDNKFIELGPKFDDDRFRFSKIEELVDKLIEQNFIIFFDKPHDASYNKGRVSIKLKNF
;
A
#
# COMPACT_ATOMS: atom_id res chain seq x y z
N MET A 1 -11.70 -23.81 -0.21
CA MET A 1 -11.95 -23.25 -1.55
C MET A 1 -11.14 -22.00 -1.63
N ASP A 2 -10.23 -21.91 -2.59
CA ASP A 2 -9.44 -20.71 -2.79
C ASP A 2 -10.33 -19.69 -3.51
N TYR A 3 -10.73 -18.63 -2.80
CA TYR A 3 -11.53 -17.52 -3.34
C TYR A 3 -10.68 -16.54 -4.17
N PHE A 4 -9.48 -16.95 -4.55
CA PHE A 4 -8.49 -16.11 -5.22
C PHE A 4 -8.25 -16.64 -6.62
N TYR A 5 -8.72 -15.89 -7.60
CA TYR A 5 -8.59 -16.20 -9.02
C TYR A 5 -7.59 -15.24 -9.67
N ILE A 6 -6.47 -15.76 -10.16
CA ILE A 6 -5.39 -14.97 -10.76
C ILE A 6 -5.43 -15.13 -12.27
N VAL A 7 -5.41 -14.00 -12.98
CA VAL A 7 -5.24 -13.96 -14.43
C VAL A 7 -3.94 -13.24 -14.74
N GLU A 8 -3.03 -13.90 -15.46
CA GLU A 8 -1.83 -13.25 -16.00
C GLU A 8 -2.20 -12.49 -17.27
N ALA A 9 -2.52 -11.20 -17.10
CA ALA A 9 -2.99 -10.35 -18.18
C ALA A 9 -1.88 -10.04 -19.20
N THR A 10 -2.30 -9.93 -20.46
CA THR A 10 -1.51 -9.65 -21.64
C THR A 10 -1.99 -8.38 -22.34
N LYS A 11 -1.43 -8.06 -23.50
CA LYS A 11 -1.88 -6.92 -24.32
C LYS A 11 -3.27 -7.13 -24.95
N GLU A 12 -3.86 -8.31 -24.82
CA GLU A 12 -5.19 -8.61 -25.35
C GLU A 12 -6.30 -8.41 -24.29
N ASP A 13 -5.92 -8.26 -23.02
CA ASP A 13 -6.85 -8.23 -21.90
C ASP A 13 -7.41 -6.83 -21.64
N THR A 14 -8.24 -6.36 -22.58
CA THR A 14 -9.02 -5.12 -22.46
C THR A 14 -10.10 -5.23 -21.39
N VAL A 15 -10.80 -4.13 -21.08
CA VAL A 15 -11.95 -4.15 -20.16
C VAL A 15 -13.02 -5.16 -20.60
N ASP A 16 -13.24 -5.34 -21.90
CA ASP A 16 -14.15 -6.35 -22.45
C ASP A 16 -13.74 -7.79 -22.12
N ARG A 17 -12.42 -8.06 -22.10
CA ARG A 17 -11.90 -9.36 -21.67
C ARG A 17 -12.06 -9.55 -20.17
N ILE A 18 -11.78 -8.52 -19.37
CA ILE A 18 -12.01 -8.55 -17.92
C ILE A 18 -13.48 -8.83 -17.61
N ARG A 19 -14.42 -8.19 -18.32
CA ARG A 19 -15.86 -8.50 -18.23
C ARG A 19 -16.14 -9.99 -18.47
N SER A 20 -15.56 -10.55 -19.53
CA SER A 20 -15.72 -11.97 -19.86
C SER A 20 -15.16 -12.88 -18.75
N TYR A 21 -13.98 -12.57 -18.21
CA TYR A 21 -13.41 -13.31 -17.08
C TYR A 21 -14.27 -13.22 -15.83
N ALA A 22 -14.83 -12.04 -15.54
CA ALA A 22 -15.71 -11.83 -14.40
C ALA A 22 -16.96 -12.71 -14.47
N TYR A 23 -17.68 -12.71 -15.61
CA TYR A 23 -18.87 -13.55 -15.78
C TYR A 23 -18.54 -15.05 -15.72
N ASN A 24 -17.42 -15.48 -16.33
CA ASN A 24 -16.98 -16.87 -16.24
C ASN A 24 -16.69 -17.27 -14.79
N ALA A 25 -15.96 -16.44 -14.03
CA ALA A 25 -15.68 -16.70 -12.62
C ALA A 25 -16.98 -16.74 -11.80
N MET A 26 -17.88 -15.80 -11.99
CA MET A 26 -19.20 -15.79 -11.34
C MET A 26 -19.97 -17.08 -11.61
N GLN A 27 -19.95 -17.58 -12.85
CA GLN A 27 -20.59 -18.84 -13.23
C GLN A 27 -19.89 -20.06 -12.60
N ASP A 28 -18.56 -20.16 -12.73
CA ASP A 28 -17.77 -21.29 -12.27
C ASP A 28 -17.85 -21.48 -10.74
N PHE A 29 -17.88 -20.36 -10.01
CA PHE A 29 -18.00 -20.35 -8.55
C PHE A 29 -19.45 -20.20 -8.07
N ASN A 30 -20.43 -20.14 -8.98
CA ASN A 30 -21.85 -19.97 -8.69
C ASN A 30 -22.11 -18.83 -7.68
N THR A 31 -21.54 -17.66 -7.96
CA THR A 31 -21.61 -16.45 -7.13
C THR A 31 -21.93 -15.23 -7.97
N GLU A 32 -22.67 -14.29 -7.39
CA GLU A 32 -22.91 -12.97 -7.97
C GLU A 32 -21.98 -11.90 -7.36
N ASN A 33 -21.26 -12.25 -6.29
CA ASN A 33 -20.39 -11.33 -5.56
C ASN A 33 -18.93 -11.65 -5.86
N ILE A 34 -18.24 -10.70 -6.47
CA ILE A 34 -16.81 -10.75 -6.77
C ILE A 34 -16.17 -9.39 -6.50
N MET A 35 -14.85 -9.37 -6.37
CA MET A 35 -14.09 -8.13 -6.36
C MET A 35 -12.96 -8.26 -7.37
N ILE A 36 -12.81 -7.25 -8.23
CA ILE A 36 -11.78 -7.26 -9.28
C ILE A 36 -10.63 -6.36 -8.84
N PHE A 37 -9.41 -6.91 -8.87
CA PHE A 37 -8.18 -6.17 -8.62
C PHE A 37 -7.38 -6.05 -9.91
N ILE A 38 -6.87 -4.86 -10.20
CA ILE A 38 -6.12 -4.55 -11.42
C ILE A 38 -4.76 -3.94 -11.04
N ASP A 39 -3.69 -4.61 -11.46
CA ASP A 39 -2.30 -4.14 -11.32
C ASP A 39 -1.65 -4.03 -12.71
N TYR A 40 -1.51 -2.84 -13.29
CA TYR A 40 -2.00 -1.53 -12.88
C TYR A 40 -2.59 -0.78 -14.09
N ILE A 41 -3.46 0.22 -13.87
CA ILE A 41 -4.35 0.79 -14.91
C ILE A 41 -3.62 1.25 -16.17
N GLN A 42 -2.44 1.87 -16.03
CA GLN A 42 -1.69 2.39 -17.19
C GLN A 42 -1.23 1.29 -18.16
N LYS A 43 -1.09 0.04 -17.69
CA LYS A 43 -0.69 -1.11 -18.51
C LYS A 43 -1.85 -1.76 -19.26
N MET A 44 -3.09 -1.49 -18.87
CA MET A 44 -4.24 -2.07 -19.54
C MET A 44 -4.28 -1.68 -21.02
N PRO A 45 -4.57 -2.62 -21.93
CA PRO A 45 -4.69 -2.31 -23.34
C PRO A 45 -6.04 -1.68 -23.66
N LEU A 46 -6.06 -0.90 -24.74
CA LEU A 46 -7.29 -0.47 -25.41
C LEU A 46 -7.21 -0.92 -26.86
N SER A 47 -8.36 -1.17 -27.47
CA SER A 47 -8.47 -1.45 -28.91
C SER A 47 -8.03 -0.26 -29.76
N ARG A 48 -8.14 0.95 -29.19
CA ARG A 48 -7.75 2.22 -29.82
C ARG A 48 -6.34 2.59 -29.39
N ASN A 49 -5.55 3.11 -30.33
CA ASN A 49 -4.23 3.66 -30.02
C ASN A 49 -4.36 5.13 -29.63
N TYR A 50 -3.81 5.47 -28.47
CA TYR A 50 -3.69 6.84 -28.00
C TYR A 50 -2.24 7.31 -28.10
N MET A 51 -2.06 8.56 -28.51
CA MET A 51 -0.74 9.20 -28.51
C MET A 51 -0.35 9.67 -27.10
N ASP A 52 -1.33 10.05 -26.28
CA ASP A 52 -1.14 10.49 -24.91
C ASP A 52 -1.67 9.42 -23.94
N GLU A 53 -0.83 9.01 -22.99
CA GLU A 53 -1.18 8.05 -21.94
C GLU A 53 -2.33 8.56 -21.07
N LYS A 54 -2.48 9.89 -20.93
CA LYS A 54 -3.56 10.51 -20.17
C LYS A 54 -4.93 10.09 -20.71
N PHE A 55 -5.21 10.35 -21.99
CA PHE A 55 -6.51 10.02 -22.62
C PHE A 55 -6.79 8.51 -22.61
N LYS A 56 -5.73 7.70 -22.73
CA LYS A 56 -5.84 6.24 -22.61
C LYS A 56 -6.36 5.84 -21.23
N VAL A 57 -5.77 6.39 -20.17
CA VAL A 57 -6.15 6.09 -18.78
C VAL A 57 -7.57 6.58 -18.48
N GLU A 58 -7.96 7.74 -19.05
CA GLU A 58 -9.31 8.29 -18.92
C GLU A 58 -10.36 7.35 -19.54
N GLU A 59 -10.16 6.88 -20.78
CA GLU A 59 -11.10 5.92 -21.40
C GLU A 59 -11.18 4.61 -20.60
N ILE A 60 -10.04 4.05 -20.16
CA ILE A 60 -10.02 2.83 -19.34
C ILE A 60 -10.79 3.04 -18.04
N SER A 61 -10.59 4.17 -17.36
CA SER A 61 -11.27 4.48 -16.11
C SER A 61 -12.79 4.53 -16.28
N THR A 62 -13.27 5.21 -17.33
CA THR A 62 -14.70 5.30 -17.62
C THR A 62 -15.29 3.93 -17.95
N GLU A 63 -14.58 3.11 -18.74
CA GLU A 63 -14.99 1.73 -19.05
C GLU A 63 -15.04 0.85 -17.79
N LEU A 64 -14.04 0.95 -16.90
CA LEU A 64 -14.02 0.24 -15.62
C LEU A 64 -15.16 0.69 -14.70
N LYS A 65 -15.46 1.98 -14.64
CA LYS A 65 -16.61 2.49 -13.88
C LYS A 65 -17.92 1.94 -14.44
N GLY A 66 -18.05 1.87 -15.76
CA GLY A 66 -19.16 1.22 -16.44
C GLY A 66 -19.30 -0.25 -16.06
N LEU A 67 -18.19 -1.00 -16.06
CA LEU A 67 -18.16 -2.41 -15.66
C LEU A 67 -18.53 -2.62 -14.18
N CYS A 68 -18.04 -1.76 -13.29
CA CYS A 68 -18.37 -1.78 -11.87
C CYS A 68 -19.90 -1.65 -11.65
N ILE A 69 -20.54 -0.72 -12.37
CA ILE A 69 -22.00 -0.53 -12.33
C ILE A 69 -22.73 -1.71 -12.96
N GLU A 70 -22.26 -2.21 -14.12
CA GLU A 70 -22.86 -3.35 -14.83
C GLU A 70 -22.88 -4.61 -13.97
N LEU A 71 -21.75 -4.94 -13.35
CA LEU A 71 -21.62 -6.12 -12.49
C LEU A 71 -22.22 -5.89 -11.09
N ASN A 72 -22.49 -4.65 -10.70
CA ASN A 72 -22.80 -4.26 -9.32
C ASN A 72 -21.78 -4.82 -8.31
N ASN A 73 -20.48 -4.77 -8.68
CA ASN A 73 -19.39 -5.33 -7.91
C ASN A 73 -18.18 -4.38 -7.87
N PRO A 74 -17.43 -4.32 -6.76
CA PRO A 74 -16.32 -3.39 -6.61
C PRO A 74 -15.14 -3.75 -7.51
N ILE A 75 -14.52 -2.71 -8.09
CA ILE A 75 -13.26 -2.80 -8.82
C ILE A 75 -12.23 -1.91 -8.12
N MET A 76 -11.09 -2.50 -7.75
CA MET A 76 -9.93 -1.78 -7.24
C MET A 76 -8.81 -1.83 -8.28
N THR A 77 -8.25 -0.66 -8.61
CA THR A 77 -7.12 -0.58 -9.53
C THR A 77 -5.96 0.18 -8.91
N ILE A 78 -4.74 -0.27 -9.20
CA ILE A 78 -3.51 0.44 -8.86
C ILE A 78 -3.27 1.50 -9.94
N SER A 79 -2.89 2.71 -9.51
CA SER A 79 -2.44 3.79 -10.38
C SER A 79 -1.07 4.26 -9.93
N SER A 80 -0.13 4.34 -10.87
CA SER A 80 1.20 4.87 -10.59
C SER A 80 1.19 6.38 -10.38
N LEU A 81 2.08 6.87 -9.52
CA LEU A 81 2.35 8.30 -9.39
C LEU A 81 3.07 8.84 -10.63
N SER A 82 2.86 10.13 -10.89
CA SER A 82 3.64 10.92 -11.83
C SER A 82 5.06 11.10 -11.32
N LYS A 83 5.96 11.59 -12.18
CA LYS A 83 7.35 11.88 -11.76
C LYS A 83 7.40 12.88 -10.60
N GLU A 84 6.52 13.87 -10.63
CA GLU A 84 6.37 14.87 -9.58
C GLU A 84 5.91 14.24 -8.26
N GLY A 85 4.87 13.40 -8.31
CA GLY A 85 4.41 12.66 -7.13
C GLY A 85 5.51 11.80 -6.51
N CYS A 86 6.31 11.11 -7.33
CA CYS A 86 7.46 10.34 -6.84
C CYS A 86 8.56 11.22 -6.21
N MET A 87 8.77 12.43 -6.73
CA MET A 87 9.74 13.36 -6.15
C MET A 87 9.29 13.88 -4.79
N ILE A 88 7.99 14.16 -4.64
CA ILE A 88 7.40 14.58 -3.36
C ILE A 88 7.56 13.44 -2.34
N ASP A 89 7.15 12.21 -2.68
CA ASP A 89 7.25 11.05 -1.78
C ASP A 89 8.70 10.73 -1.36
N ALA A 90 9.66 10.96 -2.24
CA ALA A 90 11.09 10.74 -1.96
C ALA A 90 11.72 11.83 -1.08
N THR A 91 11.04 12.97 -0.89
CA THR A 91 11.59 14.10 -0.14
C THR A 91 11.22 13.99 1.34
N PRO A 92 12.18 14.10 2.29
CA PRO A 92 11.91 14.03 3.73
C PRO A 92 11.25 15.30 4.29
N ASP A 93 10.11 15.68 3.72
CA ASP A 93 9.27 16.81 4.13
C ASP A 93 7.88 16.31 4.55
N SER A 94 7.07 17.24 5.05
CA SER A 94 5.66 17.09 5.38
C SER A 94 4.75 17.02 4.16
N GLU A 95 5.22 17.46 2.99
CA GLU A 95 4.47 17.35 1.74
C GLU A 95 4.34 15.88 1.31
N ARG A 96 3.17 15.53 0.77
CA ARG A 96 2.87 14.17 0.31
C ARG A 96 2.31 14.20 -1.10
N PRO A 97 2.47 13.11 -1.88
CA PRO A 97 1.66 12.93 -3.08
C PRO A 97 0.17 12.87 -2.70
N THR A 98 -0.65 13.25 -3.68
CA THR A 98 -2.11 13.28 -3.60
C THR A 98 -2.67 12.62 -4.86
N MET A 99 -3.98 12.42 -4.93
CA MET A 99 -4.62 11.86 -6.13
C MET A 99 -4.34 12.67 -7.41
N TYR A 100 -4.09 13.98 -7.31
CA TYR A 100 -3.71 14.82 -8.46
C TYR A 100 -2.36 14.46 -9.05
N HIS A 101 -1.51 13.81 -8.25
CA HIS A 101 -0.20 13.33 -8.68
C HIS A 101 -0.25 11.93 -9.30
N CYS A 102 -1.42 11.28 -9.43
CA CYS A 102 -1.54 10.02 -10.17
C CYS A 102 -1.43 10.25 -11.69
N LYS A 103 -0.88 9.28 -12.42
CA LYS A 103 -0.86 9.37 -13.89
C LYS A 103 -2.26 9.27 -14.46
N GLY A 104 -2.62 10.24 -15.30
CA GLY A 104 -3.97 10.34 -15.87
C GLY A 104 -4.99 10.98 -14.93
N SER A 105 -4.55 11.68 -13.86
CA SER A 105 -5.39 12.23 -12.79
C SER A 105 -6.47 13.23 -13.20
N GLY A 106 -6.50 13.71 -14.45
CA GLY A 106 -7.45 14.72 -14.92
C GLY A 106 -8.90 14.29 -14.70
N ASP A 107 -9.34 13.26 -15.43
CA ASP A 107 -10.73 12.78 -15.32
C ASP A 107 -10.92 11.60 -14.37
N LEU A 108 -9.82 10.97 -13.92
CA LEU A 108 -9.88 9.91 -12.89
C LEU A 108 -10.66 10.38 -11.64
N GLU A 109 -10.53 11.65 -11.27
CA GLU A 109 -11.26 12.19 -10.13
C GLU A 109 -12.77 11.97 -10.25
N TYR A 110 -13.37 12.12 -11.42
CA TYR A 110 -14.83 12.05 -11.56
C TYR A 110 -15.36 10.60 -11.52
N ASP A 111 -14.58 9.66 -12.05
CA ASP A 111 -14.93 8.25 -12.13
C ASP A 111 -14.78 7.53 -10.78
N LEU A 112 -13.74 7.89 -10.01
CA LEU A 112 -13.42 7.25 -8.74
C LEU A 112 -14.49 7.54 -7.68
N ASP A 113 -14.95 6.50 -6.99
CA ASP A 113 -15.76 6.66 -5.76
C ASP A 113 -14.86 6.86 -4.54
N CYS A 114 -13.70 6.22 -4.53
CA CYS A 114 -12.70 6.27 -3.47
C CYS A 114 -11.31 6.43 -4.10
N ALA A 115 -10.47 7.27 -3.50
CA ALA A 115 -9.06 7.42 -3.86
C ALA A 115 -8.20 7.27 -2.61
N MET A 116 -7.32 6.26 -2.61
CA MET A 116 -6.38 6.00 -1.53
C MET A 116 -4.95 6.19 -2.02
N ILE A 117 -4.18 7.01 -1.32
CA ILE A 117 -2.80 7.34 -1.68
C ILE A 117 -1.87 6.81 -0.60
N GLN A 118 -0.93 5.98 -1.02
CA GLN A 118 0.14 5.49 -0.16
C GLN A 118 1.33 6.45 -0.23
N ALA A 119 1.82 6.91 0.91
CA ALA A 119 3.05 7.71 0.98
C ALA A 119 3.84 7.43 2.27
N LYS A 120 5.16 7.57 2.19
CA LYS A 120 6.03 7.36 3.35
C LYS A 120 5.89 8.52 4.34
N ASP A 121 5.81 8.17 5.63
CA ASP A 121 5.92 9.15 6.71
C ASP A 121 7.37 9.24 7.18
N TRP A 122 8.12 10.21 6.64
CA TRP A 122 9.54 10.38 6.97
C TRP A 122 9.80 10.75 8.42
N GLY A 123 8.88 11.50 9.04
CA GLY A 123 8.97 11.92 10.44
C GLY A 123 8.84 10.72 11.37
N ASP A 124 7.72 10.00 11.26
CA ASP A 124 7.44 8.82 12.08
C ASP A 124 8.45 7.71 11.83
N THR A 125 8.90 7.54 10.58
CA THR A 125 9.96 6.56 10.25
C THR A 125 11.27 6.88 10.97
N LYS A 126 11.70 8.15 10.93
CA LYS A 126 12.95 8.57 11.59
C LYS A 126 12.87 8.36 13.10
N GLU A 127 11.74 8.70 13.70
CA GLU A 127 11.52 8.53 15.13
C GLU A 127 11.51 7.05 15.53
N LEU A 128 10.77 6.22 14.80
CA LEU A 128 10.73 4.77 15.02
C LEU A 128 12.13 4.16 14.96
N TYR A 129 12.95 4.55 13.99
CA TYR A 129 14.33 4.09 13.86
C TYR A 129 15.17 4.47 15.10
N GLN A 130 15.02 5.70 15.60
CA GLN A 130 15.70 6.16 16.82
C GLN A 130 15.26 5.38 18.06
N GLN A 131 13.96 5.11 18.21
CA GLN A 131 13.43 4.32 19.32
C GLN A 131 13.94 2.88 19.28
N LEU A 132 13.95 2.24 18.11
CA LEU A 132 14.48 0.88 17.92
C LEU A 132 15.97 0.82 18.26
N GLN A 133 16.75 1.84 17.88
CA GLN A 133 18.16 1.91 18.22
C GLN A 133 18.37 2.05 19.74
N HIS A 134 17.66 2.97 20.40
CA HIS A 134 17.75 3.15 21.85
C HIS A 134 17.40 1.86 22.61
N LYS A 135 16.34 1.18 22.18
CA LYS A 135 15.90 -0.09 22.80
C LYS A 135 16.91 -1.21 22.61
N ALA A 136 17.58 -1.27 21.46
CA ALA A 136 18.69 -2.18 21.24
C ALA A 136 19.86 -1.89 22.20
N GLU A 137 20.16 -0.61 22.47
CA GLU A 137 21.20 -0.21 23.43
C GLU A 137 20.85 -0.62 24.86
N GLU A 138 19.62 -0.34 25.31
CA GLU A 138 19.10 -0.72 26.63
C GLU A 138 19.13 -2.24 26.86
N LEU A 139 18.80 -3.02 25.82
CA LEU A 139 18.84 -4.48 25.85
C LEU A 139 20.25 -5.06 25.66
N GLY A 140 21.28 -4.22 25.50
CA GLY A 140 22.67 -4.64 25.28
C GLY A 140 22.93 -5.32 23.94
N LYS A 141 22.06 -5.09 22.95
CA LYS A 141 22.04 -5.72 21.62
C LYS A 141 22.87 -4.95 20.60
N ASP A 142 23.03 -5.53 19.41
CA ASP A 142 23.73 -4.91 18.28
C ASP A 142 22.86 -3.83 17.61
N THR A 143 23.25 -2.56 17.77
CA THR A 143 22.55 -1.41 17.18
C THR A 143 22.74 -1.29 15.68
N THR A 144 23.72 -1.99 15.10
CA THR A 144 23.98 -1.95 13.65
C THR A 144 23.07 -2.86 12.85
N ARG A 145 22.30 -3.73 13.52
CA ARG A 145 21.42 -4.75 12.91
C ARG A 145 19.96 -4.58 13.31
N ILE A 146 19.48 -3.35 13.35
CA ILE A 146 18.06 -3.08 13.54
C ILE A 146 17.27 -3.29 12.25
N PRO A 147 16.01 -3.77 12.34
CA PRO A 147 15.20 -4.05 11.17
C PRO A 147 14.92 -2.77 10.38
N LYS A 148 14.95 -2.91 9.04
CA LYS A 148 14.59 -1.81 8.14
C LYS A 148 13.07 -1.74 8.03
N VAL A 149 12.52 -0.79 8.77
CA VAL A 149 11.08 -0.54 8.83
C VAL A 149 10.77 0.90 8.48
N ASP A 150 9.74 1.09 7.67
CA ASP A 150 9.21 2.41 7.31
C ASP A 150 7.79 2.54 7.86
N VAL A 151 7.43 3.74 8.32
CA VAL A 151 6.03 4.09 8.57
C VAL A 151 5.46 4.62 7.26
N VAL A 152 4.34 4.04 6.85
CA VAL A 152 3.65 4.35 5.60
C VAL A 152 2.22 4.73 5.92
N ASN A 153 1.78 5.86 5.40
CA ASN A 153 0.42 6.35 5.57
C ASN A 153 -0.41 6.00 4.33
N LEU A 154 -1.64 5.54 4.56
CA LEU A 154 -2.68 5.40 3.55
C LEU A 154 -3.68 6.54 3.76
N TYR A 155 -3.63 7.51 2.87
CA TYR A 155 -4.50 8.69 2.87
C TYR A 155 -5.75 8.41 2.03
N LEU A 156 -6.92 8.70 2.57
CA LEU A 156 -8.19 8.70 1.87
C LEU A 156 -8.43 10.10 1.29
N ASP A 157 -7.89 10.34 0.10
CA ASP A 157 -7.99 11.63 -0.59
C ASP A 157 -9.40 11.90 -1.11
N LYS A 158 -10.14 10.84 -1.45
CA LYS A 158 -11.54 10.92 -1.87
C LYS A 158 -12.33 9.77 -1.30
N ASN A 159 -13.54 10.07 -0.83
CA ASN A 159 -14.59 9.09 -0.55
C ASN A 159 -15.94 9.75 -0.81
N ARG A 160 -16.62 9.34 -1.88
CA ARG A 160 -17.87 9.94 -2.36
C ARG A 160 -18.98 9.93 -1.30
N ASP A 161 -19.03 8.88 -0.48
CA ASP A 161 -20.10 8.62 0.49
C ASP A 161 -19.60 8.68 1.94
N ALA A 162 -18.54 9.44 2.22
CA ALA A 162 -17.95 9.53 3.56
C ALA A 162 -18.92 10.10 4.60
N PRO A 163 -19.23 9.40 5.71
CA PRO A 163 -19.88 10.01 6.85
C PRO A 163 -18.96 11.00 7.58
N GLU A 164 -19.54 11.96 8.27
CA GLU A 164 -18.80 12.97 9.06
C GLU A 164 -17.91 12.30 10.12
N GLY A 165 -16.68 12.80 10.29
CA GLY A 165 -15.78 12.41 11.39
C GLY A 165 -14.90 11.18 11.15
N ILE A 166 -14.81 10.65 9.92
CA ILE A 166 -13.85 9.58 9.59
C ILE A 166 -12.41 10.10 9.60
N PHE A 167 -11.51 9.37 10.26
CA PHE A 167 -10.07 9.56 10.10
C PHE A 167 -9.68 9.34 8.63
N SER A 168 -9.14 10.36 7.99
CA SER A 168 -8.73 10.28 6.58
C SER A 168 -7.42 9.52 6.37
N THR A 169 -6.75 9.06 7.43
CA THR A 169 -5.42 8.45 7.33
C THR A 169 -5.27 7.26 8.26
N ILE A 170 -4.89 6.11 7.69
CA ILE A 170 -4.45 4.92 8.43
C ILE A 170 -2.95 4.76 8.27
N GLN A 171 -2.26 4.41 9.35
CA GLN A 171 -0.81 4.19 9.32
C GLN A 171 -0.51 2.69 9.30
N TYR A 172 0.56 2.35 8.61
CA TYR A 172 1.10 1.00 8.51
C TYR A 172 2.59 1.01 8.83
N LEU A 173 3.06 -0.06 9.44
CA LEU A 173 4.47 -0.39 9.51
C LEU A 173 4.83 -1.31 8.34
N PHE A 174 5.78 -0.88 7.52
CA PHE A 174 6.26 -1.63 6.37
C PHE A 174 7.62 -2.26 6.67
N PHE A 175 7.67 -3.58 6.71
CA PHE A 175 8.90 -4.37 6.82
C PHE A 175 9.50 -4.53 5.42
N ILE A 176 10.52 -3.72 5.12
CA ILE A 176 11.11 -3.62 3.78
C ILE A 176 11.67 -4.97 3.32
N GLU A 177 12.30 -5.72 4.23
CA GLU A 177 12.97 -6.98 3.88
C GLU A 177 12.00 -8.14 3.63
N ASP A 178 10.79 -8.09 4.21
CA ASP A 178 9.75 -9.12 4.04
C ASP A 178 8.65 -8.73 3.06
N ASN A 179 8.62 -7.46 2.64
CA ASN A 179 7.54 -6.87 1.86
C ASN A 179 6.16 -7.04 2.53
N LYS A 180 6.07 -6.66 3.81
CA LYS A 180 4.84 -6.83 4.60
C LYS A 180 4.43 -5.58 5.36
N PHE A 181 3.13 -5.38 5.41
CA PHE A 181 2.48 -4.30 6.14
C PHE A 181 1.84 -4.84 7.41
N ILE A 182 1.99 -4.10 8.51
CA ILE A 182 1.26 -4.29 9.76
C ILE A 182 0.48 -2.99 10.01
N GLU A 183 -0.84 -3.09 10.17
CA GLU A 183 -1.67 -1.93 10.45
C GLU A 183 -1.39 -1.38 11.86
N LEU A 184 -1.19 -0.06 11.95
CA LEU A 184 -1.01 0.67 13.21
C LEU A 184 -2.30 1.35 13.67
N GLY A 185 -3.31 1.41 12.80
CA GLY A 185 -4.55 2.14 13.02
C GLY A 185 -4.45 3.61 12.60
N PRO A 186 -5.44 4.45 12.98
CA PRO A 186 -5.55 5.82 12.49
C PRO A 186 -4.37 6.70 12.91
N LYS A 187 -4.01 7.65 12.05
CA LYS A 187 -3.06 8.71 12.38
C LYS A 187 -3.74 9.74 13.28
N PHE A 188 -3.07 10.13 14.36
CA PHE A 188 -3.55 11.18 15.28
C PHE A 188 -2.71 12.44 15.09
N ASP A 189 -3.34 13.61 15.19
CA ASP A 189 -2.67 14.91 15.06
C ASP A 189 -1.93 15.36 16.34
N ASP A 190 -2.28 14.81 17.51
CA ASP A 190 -1.61 15.15 18.77
C ASP A 190 -0.35 14.28 18.97
N ASP A 191 0.79 14.96 18.95
CA ASP A 191 2.13 14.37 19.13
C ASP A 191 2.25 13.46 20.35
N ARG A 192 1.57 13.75 21.47
CA ARG A 192 1.67 12.91 22.68
C ARG A 192 1.12 11.51 22.47
N PHE A 193 0.04 11.39 21.69
CA PHE A 193 -0.53 10.09 21.34
C PHE A 193 0.33 9.38 20.29
N ARG A 194 1.02 10.13 19.43
CA ARG A 194 1.95 9.61 18.42
C ARG A 194 3.12 8.86 19.07
N PHE A 195 3.83 9.49 20.02
CA PHE A 195 4.97 8.88 20.71
C PHE A 195 4.57 7.60 21.46
N SER A 196 3.52 7.66 22.27
CA SER A 196 3.05 6.52 23.07
C SER A 196 2.59 5.35 22.19
N LYS A 197 1.97 5.63 21.04
CA LYS A 197 1.51 4.61 20.09
C LYS A 197 2.67 3.88 19.42
N ILE A 198 3.71 4.61 19.01
CA ILE A 198 4.91 4.02 18.39
C ILE A 198 5.64 3.15 19.43
N GLU A 199 5.81 3.64 20.66
CA GLU A 199 6.46 2.89 21.73
C GLU A 199 5.70 1.59 22.05
N GLU A 200 4.38 1.69 22.29
CA GLU A 200 3.51 0.52 22.55
C GLU A 200 3.55 -0.49 21.39
N LEU A 201 3.60 0.00 20.15
CA LEU A 201 3.75 -0.84 18.98
C LEU A 201 5.09 -1.58 19.00
N VAL A 202 6.20 -0.88 19.20
CA VAL A 202 7.52 -1.50 19.24
C VAL A 202 7.57 -2.57 20.32
N ASP A 203 7.02 -2.30 21.52
CA ASP A 203 6.87 -3.31 22.58
C ASP A 203 6.08 -4.53 22.11
N LYS A 204 4.88 -4.35 21.55
CA LYS A 204 4.07 -5.45 21.03
C LYS A 204 4.80 -6.26 19.96
N LEU A 205 5.51 -5.61 19.05
CA LEU A 205 6.27 -6.27 17.99
C LEU A 205 7.44 -7.09 18.54
N ILE A 206 8.08 -6.64 19.62
CA ILE A 206 9.11 -7.40 20.32
C ILE A 206 8.49 -8.59 21.05
N GLU A 207 7.41 -8.37 21.83
CA GLU A 207 6.70 -9.42 22.56
C GLU A 207 6.20 -10.53 21.63
N GLN A 208 5.70 -10.15 20.45
CA GLN A 208 5.21 -11.07 19.43
C GLN A 208 6.34 -11.69 18.58
N ASN A 209 7.61 -11.37 18.86
CA ASN A 209 8.80 -11.79 18.12
C ASN A 209 8.80 -11.41 16.62
N PHE A 210 8.10 -10.33 16.26
CA PHE A 210 8.24 -9.71 14.93
C PHE A 210 9.57 -8.96 14.79
N ILE A 211 10.09 -8.44 15.90
CA ILE A 211 11.40 -7.78 15.97
C ILE A 211 12.31 -8.59 16.88
N ILE A 212 13.40 -9.12 16.33
CA ILE A 212 14.42 -9.86 17.09
C ILE A 212 15.73 -9.09 17.00
N PHE A 213 16.21 -8.61 18.14
CA PHE A 213 17.52 -7.97 18.23
C PHE A 213 18.63 -9.01 18.43
N PHE A 214 19.69 -8.91 17.63
CA PHE A 214 20.85 -9.78 17.75
C PHE A 214 21.76 -9.35 18.91
N ASP A 215 22.39 -10.32 19.57
CA ASP A 215 23.46 -10.02 20.52
C ASP A 215 24.62 -9.32 19.80
N LYS A 216 25.35 -8.47 20.53
CA LYS A 216 26.57 -7.86 20.01
C LYS A 216 27.50 -8.98 19.53
N PRO A 217 28.09 -8.85 18.33
CA PRO A 217 29.02 -9.87 17.85
C PRO A 217 30.14 -10.01 18.87
N HIS A 218 30.27 -11.20 19.46
CA HIS A 218 31.50 -11.56 20.16
C HIS A 218 32.58 -11.62 19.08
N ASP A 219 33.63 -10.82 19.24
CA ASP A 219 34.68 -10.59 18.25
C ASP A 219 35.20 -11.89 17.61
N ALA A 220 34.65 -12.28 16.45
CA ALA A 220 35.14 -13.34 15.57
C ALA A 220 34.38 -13.32 14.22
N SER A 221 35.00 -12.70 13.22
CA SER A 221 34.92 -13.04 11.79
C SER A 221 33.54 -13.24 11.12
N TYR A 222 33.19 -12.27 10.26
CA TYR A 222 32.49 -12.43 8.98
C TYR A 222 31.32 -13.45 8.88
N ASN A 223 30.10 -12.93 9.02
CA ASN A 223 29.03 -13.21 8.07
C ASN A 223 27.98 -12.10 8.11
N LYS A 224 27.84 -11.37 7.00
CA LYS A 224 26.75 -10.41 6.76
C LYS A 224 25.46 -11.23 6.55
N GLY A 225 24.84 -11.61 7.66
CA GLY A 225 23.63 -12.43 7.68
C GLY A 225 22.39 -11.60 7.38
N ARG A 226 21.64 -11.99 6.35
CA ARG A 226 20.26 -11.57 6.10
C ARG A 226 19.41 -11.83 7.34
N VAL A 227 18.59 -10.86 7.73
CA VAL A 227 17.52 -11.06 8.72
C VAL A 227 16.51 -12.05 8.11
N SER A 228 16.07 -13.04 8.88
CA SER A 228 14.96 -13.91 8.51
C SER A 228 13.85 -13.69 9.52
N ILE A 229 12.77 -13.06 9.07
CA ILE A 229 11.58 -12.85 9.88
C ILE A 229 10.73 -14.10 9.72
N LYS A 230 10.63 -14.90 10.79
CA LYS A 230 9.71 -16.04 10.85
C LYS A 230 8.34 -15.53 11.26
N LEU A 231 7.56 -15.15 10.26
CA LEU A 231 6.17 -14.82 10.45
C LEU A 231 5.42 -16.13 10.70
N LYS A 232 4.80 -16.27 11.87
CA LYS A 232 3.82 -17.33 12.07
C LYS A 232 2.68 -17.09 11.08
N ASN A 233 2.35 -18.12 10.31
CA ASN A 233 1.15 -18.11 9.48
C ASN A 233 -0.05 -17.76 10.37
N PHE A 234 -0.80 -16.74 9.99
CA PHE A 234 -2.15 -16.50 10.48
C PHE A 234 -3.12 -17.37 9.69
#